data_AF-A0A1F3SRB4-F1
#
_entry.id   AF-A0A1F3SRB4-F1
#
_cell.length_a   1.000
_cell.length_b   1.000
_cell.length_c   1.000
_cell.angle_alpha   90.00
_cell.angle_beta   90.00
_cell.angle_gamma   90.00
#
_symmetry.space_group_name_H-M   'P 1'
#
loop_
_entity.id
_entity.type
_entity.pdbx_description
1 polymer ?
#
loop_
_entity_poly.entity_id
_entity_poly.type
_entity_poly.pdbx_seq_one_letter_code
_entity_poly.pdbx_strand_id
1 'polypeptide(L)'
;MSSPWSVTHALNTTTDNTLMSTKTLDRIFLIFISLALLLALLGTLHGILTGIFQAQFQVLASCYNIFSNLMWAFSLGTLLISTFYQARISNYVFFLSLLLLTSSLISTPFIFGLIEHVNLFEFITHYSNFHFLMSTGNTFKIYFYSINFFQLMVCAMALLLVRFDSARFFRPKYYSTTGRKIFVNTAAAGAVFVVSMSISLISPFYIVQKNLGFSIEQGNLRCVEKSFVKGDKKIVLLPMAHIGDASFYQGIVKDYLNKDAVFLVEGVKDTKGLIKGQLFYGTVAKQMGISEQKSEFKFPEKTKIKFVWADVETSELHAETIKFINLLSVDKPGETQLGLASILEVDRLMKQDGFIQIIFGDILNKRNERLFAKLNEVLPTSKLIVIAWGAAHIHDMEMQITKIGFQKNEEVKRTLTGLWKILDRRPASATP
;
A
#
# COMPACT_ATOMS: atom_id res chain seq x y z
N MET A 1 64.77 -27.25 -71.34
CA MET A 1 63.33 -27.07 -71.07
C MET A 1 63.12 -27.19 -69.56
N SER A 2 62.76 -26.06 -68.92
CA SER A 2 61.90 -25.87 -67.73
C SER A 2 61.42 -27.11 -66.94
N SER A 3 61.34 -27.16 -65.61
CA SER A 3 61.48 -26.18 -64.51
C SER A 3 61.59 -26.95 -63.15
N PRO A 4 61.83 -26.26 -62.02
CA PRO A 4 62.23 -26.84 -60.73
C PRO A 4 61.14 -26.86 -59.65
N TRP A 5 61.38 -27.69 -58.62
CA TRP A 5 61.06 -27.54 -57.18
C TRP A 5 59.76 -26.82 -56.74
N SER A 6 58.90 -27.55 -56.00
CA SER A 6 58.40 -27.08 -54.69
C SER A 6 57.79 -28.24 -53.87
N VAL A 7 58.46 -28.54 -52.75
CA VAL A 7 57.87 -29.25 -51.62
C VAL A 7 57.29 -28.17 -50.70
N THR A 8 55.98 -28.16 -50.51
CA THR A 8 55.31 -27.36 -49.48
C THR A 8 54.30 -28.20 -48.73
N HIS A 9 54.48 -28.18 -47.41
CA HIS A 9 53.63 -28.72 -46.35
C HIS A 9 52.13 -28.68 -46.62
N ALA A 10 51.45 -29.81 -46.34
CA ALA A 10 50.03 -29.84 -46.02
C ALA A 10 49.81 -30.66 -44.74
N LEU A 11 50.07 -30.03 -43.59
CA LEU A 11 49.41 -30.37 -42.33
C LEU A 11 48.20 -29.47 -42.21
N ASN A 12 47.02 -30.00 -42.53
CA ASN A 12 45.74 -29.39 -42.19
C ASN A 12 44.89 -30.45 -41.50
N THR A 13 45.21 -30.71 -40.24
CA THR A 13 44.33 -31.34 -39.26
C THR A 13 43.76 -30.24 -38.37
N THR A 14 42.49 -30.40 -37.98
CA THR A 14 41.70 -29.55 -37.06
C THR A 14 41.20 -28.25 -37.70
N THR A 15 39.91 -27.89 -37.71
CA THR A 15 38.81 -28.13 -36.77
C THR A 15 37.48 -28.13 -37.52
N ASP A 16 36.82 -29.29 -37.66
CA ASP A 16 35.38 -29.34 -37.96
C ASP A 16 34.63 -29.05 -36.65
N ASN A 17 34.69 -27.79 -36.21
CA ASN A 17 33.82 -27.29 -35.16
C ASN A 17 32.43 -27.20 -35.77
N THR A 18 31.63 -28.23 -35.53
CA THR A 18 30.20 -28.34 -35.83
C THR A 18 29.46 -27.09 -35.38
N LEU A 19 29.33 -26.12 -36.27
CA LEU A 19 28.43 -24.98 -36.10
C LEU A 19 27.02 -25.54 -36.07
N MET A 20 26.40 -25.52 -34.88
CA MET A 20 25.00 -25.88 -34.68
C MET A 20 24.17 -25.10 -35.70
N SER A 21 23.43 -25.81 -36.56
CA SER A 21 22.65 -25.16 -37.61
C SER A 21 21.66 -24.17 -36.98
N THR A 22 21.40 -23.06 -37.65
CA THR A 22 20.45 -22.02 -37.19
C THR A 22 19.08 -22.61 -36.82
N LYS A 23 18.63 -23.64 -37.53
CA LYS A 23 17.42 -24.41 -37.21
C LYS A 23 17.47 -25.13 -35.86
N THR A 24 18.65 -25.59 -35.45
CA THR A 24 18.85 -26.27 -34.15
C THR A 24 18.79 -25.27 -33.01
N LEU A 25 19.40 -24.09 -33.19
CA LEU A 25 19.33 -23.00 -32.22
C LEU A 25 17.91 -22.43 -32.09
N ASP A 26 17.17 -22.28 -33.19
CA ASP A 26 15.77 -21.84 -33.17
C ASP A 26 14.87 -22.84 -32.43
N ARG A 27 15.13 -24.15 -32.57
CA ARG A 27 14.41 -25.21 -31.84
C ARG A 27 14.72 -25.18 -30.35
N ILE A 28 15.98 -25.03 -29.98
CA ILE A 28 16.39 -24.89 -28.57
C ILE A 28 15.72 -23.65 -27.96
N PHE A 29 15.71 -22.53 -28.68
CA PHE A 29 15.08 -21.29 -28.23
C PHE A 29 13.57 -21.42 -28.04
N LEU A 30 12.86 -22.08 -28.97
CA LEU A 30 11.43 -22.36 -28.82
C LEU A 30 11.14 -23.28 -27.63
N ILE A 31 11.98 -24.30 -27.39
CA ILE A 31 11.85 -25.18 -26.22
C ILE A 31 12.02 -24.37 -24.93
N PHE A 32 13.00 -23.45 -24.87
CA PHE A 32 13.20 -22.59 -23.69
C PHE A 32 12.02 -21.64 -23.45
N ILE A 33 11.45 -21.03 -24.49
CA ILE A 33 10.27 -20.16 -24.35
C ILE A 33 9.05 -20.98 -23.90
N SER A 34 8.81 -22.13 -24.51
CA SER A 34 7.70 -23.01 -24.14
C SER A 34 7.83 -23.51 -22.70
N LEU A 35 9.04 -23.82 -22.24
CA LEU A 35 9.31 -24.23 -20.88
C LEU A 35 9.10 -23.07 -19.88
N ALA A 36 9.55 -21.87 -20.22
CA ALA A 36 9.34 -20.67 -19.39
C ALA A 36 7.85 -20.33 -19.26
N LEU A 37 7.09 -20.41 -20.36
CA LEU A 37 5.63 -20.19 -20.34
C LEU A 37 4.91 -21.29 -19.55
N LEU A 38 5.31 -22.56 -19.70
CA LEU A 38 4.74 -23.67 -18.92
C LEU A 38 5.01 -23.50 -17.42
N LEU A 39 6.23 -23.10 -17.03
CA LEU A 39 6.58 -22.84 -15.63
C LEU A 39 5.82 -21.65 -15.06
N ALA A 40 5.61 -20.57 -15.84
CA ALA A 40 4.78 -19.45 -15.43
C ALA A 40 3.30 -19.87 -15.25
N LEU A 41 2.79 -20.73 -16.13
CA LEU A 41 1.42 -21.24 -16.05
C LEU A 41 1.24 -22.19 -14.85
N LEU A 42 2.23 -23.07 -14.60
CA LEU A 42 2.26 -23.94 -13.42
C LEU A 42 2.40 -23.14 -12.12
N GLY A 43 3.19 -22.07 -12.10
CA GLY A 43 3.28 -21.16 -10.95
C GLY A 43 1.97 -20.41 -10.69
N THR A 44 1.28 -19.99 -11.76
CA THR A 44 -0.04 -19.36 -11.67
C THR A 44 -1.10 -20.36 -11.18
N LEU A 45 -1.11 -21.58 -11.74
CA LEU A 45 -2.03 -22.64 -11.33
C LEU A 45 -1.75 -23.11 -9.89
N HIS A 46 -0.49 -23.22 -9.49
CA HIS A 46 -0.10 -23.51 -8.12
C HIS A 46 -0.59 -22.40 -7.18
N GLY A 47 -0.40 -21.12 -7.53
CA GLY A 47 -0.92 -19.97 -6.77
C GLY A 47 -2.45 -19.93 -6.66
N ILE A 48 -3.16 -20.34 -7.71
CA ILE A 48 -4.63 -20.47 -7.68
C ILE A 48 -5.05 -21.65 -6.80
N LEU A 49 -4.43 -22.82 -6.95
CA LEU A 49 -4.77 -24.02 -6.18
C LEU A 49 -4.40 -23.88 -4.69
N THR A 50 -3.27 -23.26 -4.36
CA THR A 50 -2.91 -22.93 -2.96
C THR A 50 -3.77 -21.80 -2.41
N GLY A 51 -4.17 -20.81 -3.23
CA GLY A 51 -5.14 -19.77 -2.86
C GLY A 51 -6.54 -20.32 -2.56
N ILE A 52 -6.93 -21.44 -3.18
CA ILE A 52 -8.18 -22.17 -2.88
C ILE A 52 -8.05 -22.97 -1.57
N PHE A 53 -6.85 -23.41 -1.19
CA PHE A 53 -6.62 -24.29 -0.02
C PHE A 53 -6.25 -23.56 1.28
N GLN A 54 -5.88 -22.28 1.26
CA GLN A 54 -5.34 -21.61 2.46
C GLN A 54 -5.84 -20.17 2.63
N ALA A 55 -7.01 -20.04 3.24
CA ALA A 55 -7.48 -18.77 3.80
C ALA A 55 -6.96 -18.58 5.23
N GLN A 56 -5.94 -17.73 5.41
CA GLN A 56 -5.88 -16.64 6.42
C GLN A 56 -4.50 -15.92 6.43
N PHE A 57 -4.53 -14.64 6.06
CA PHE A 57 -3.64 -13.50 6.36
C PHE A 57 -2.10 -13.53 6.26
N GLN A 58 -1.39 -14.66 6.16
CA GLN A 58 0.08 -14.64 5.94
C GLN A 58 0.49 -14.50 4.46
N VAL A 59 -0.48 -14.48 3.55
CA VAL A 59 -0.26 -14.63 2.10
C VAL A 59 0.32 -13.38 1.42
N LEU A 60 -0.02 -12.16 1.86
CA LEU A 60 0.36 -10.95 1.13
C LEU A 60 1.87 -10.68 1.11
N ALA A 61 2.59 -10.97 2.20
CA ALA A 61 4.03 -10.76 2.28
C ALA A 61 4.81 -11.81 1.46
N SER A 62 4.43 -13.09 1.56
CA SER A 62 5.10 -14.19 0.85
C SER A 62 4.79 -14.18 -0.65
N CYS A 63 3.56 -13.86 -1.07
CA CYS A 63 3.21 -13.70 -2.48
C CYS A 63 3.91 -12.49 -3.11
N TYR A 64 4.05 -11.38 -2.38
CA TYR A 64 4.81 -10.22 -2.86
C TYR A 64 6.29 -10.54 -3.07
N ASN A 65 6.92 -11.25 -2.14
CA ASN A 65 8.35 -11.59 -2.25
C ASN A 65 8.64 -12.56 -3.39
N ILE A 66 7.83 -13.60 -3.57
CA ILE A 66 8.00 -14.56 -4.66
C ILE A 66 7.72 -13.89 -6.01
N PHE A 67 6.67 -13.08 -6.11
CA PHE A 67 6.33 -12.34 -7.33
C PHE A 67 7.40 -11.29 -7.69
N SER A 68 7.90 -10.53 -6.71
CA SER A 68 8.97 -9.55 -6.89
C SER A 68 10.26 -10.21 -7.41
N ASN A 69 10.68 -11.33 -6.80
CA ASN A 69 11.89 -12.04 -7.22
C ASN A 69 11.77 -12.65 -8.62
N LEU A 70 10.59 -13.17 -8.99
CA LEU A 70 10.30 -13.64 -10.34
C LEU A 70 10.32 -12.50 -11.37
N MET A 71 9.78 -11.33 -11.00
CA MET A 71 9.81 -10.14 -11.87
C MET A 71 11.21 -9.57 -12.05
N TRP A 72 12.05 -9.64 -11.01
CA TRP A 72 13.48 -9.27 -11.09
C TRP A 72 14.27 -10.23 -11.99
N ALA A 73 14.11 -11.54 -11.80
CA ALA A 73 14.76 -12.54 -12.63
C ALA A 73 14.30 -12.45 -14.10
N PHE A 74 13.01 -12.22 -14.33
CA PHE A 74 12.47 -12.00 -15.66
C PHE A 74 13.05 -10.74 -16.30
N SER A 75 13.01 -9.59 -15.62
CA SER A 75 13.51 -8.32 -16.14
C SER A 75 15.01 -8.36 -16.42
N LEU A 76 15.81 -8.99 -15.57
CA LEU A 76 17.24 -9.21 -15.78
C LEU A 76 17.49 -10.13 -16.99
N GLY A 77 16.70 -11.19 -17.14
CA GLY A 77 16.74 -12.09 -18.29
C GLY A 77 16.44 -11.37 -19.61
N THR A 78 15.35 -10.59 -19.69
CA THR A 78 15.00 -9.80 -20.88
C THR A 78 16.05 -8.74 -21.18
N LEU A 79 16.65 -8.14 -20.14
CA LEU A 79 17.70 -7.13 -20.27
C LEU A 79 19.01 -7.73 -20.82
N LEU A 80 19.44 -8.89 -20.32
CA LEU A 80 20.64 -9.56 -20.83
C LEU A 80 20.45 -10.01 -22.28
N ILE A 81 19.29 -10.56 -22.61
CA ILE A 81 18.95 -10.99 -23.98
C ILE A 81 18.87 -9.79 -24.94
N SER A 82 18.26 -8.69 -24.50
CA SER A 82 18.18 -7.43 -25.25
C SER A 82 19.58 -6.86 -25.53
N THR A 83 20.43 -6.78 -24.50
CA THR A 83 21.78 -6.22 -24.61
C THR A 83 22.67 -7.06 -25.54
N PHE A 84 22.58 -8.40 -25.44
CA PHE A 84 23.34 -9.32 -26.28
C PHE A 84 22.93 -9.25 -27.75
N TYR A 85 21.64 -9.01 -28.03
CA TYR A 85 21.12 -8.89 -29.39
C TYR A 85 21.37 -7.49 -30.00
N GLN A 86 21.33 -6.44 -29.19
CA GLN A 86 21.52 -5.05 -29.64
C GLN A 86 23.00 -4.71 -29.91
N ALA A 87 23.94 -5.34 -29.21
CA ALA A 87 25.37 -5.27 -29.52
C ALA A 87 25.71 -5.76 -30.95
N ARG A 88 24.78 -6.47 -31.62
CA ARG A 88 24.92 -6.96 -32.99
C ARG A 88 24.32 -6.05 -34.07
N ILE A 89 23.47 -5.07 -33.73
CA ILE A 89 22.59 -4.42 -34.72
C ILE A 89 22.89 -2.93 -34.96
N SER A 90 23.48 -2.18 -34.00
CA SER A 90 23.97 -0.81 -34.24
C SER A 90 24.58 -0.20 -32.97
N ASN A 91 25.72 0.50 -33.12
CA ASN A 91 26.41 1.21 -32.05
C ASN A 91 25.54 2.28 -31.35
N TYR A 92 24.51 2.84 -32.03
CA TYR A 92 23.64 3.88 -31.44
C TYR A 92 22.56 3.32 -30.51
N VAL A 93 22.03 2.13 -30.80
CA VAL A 93 21.06 1.44 -29.93
C VAL A 93 21.79 0.88 -28.71
N PHE A 94 23.04 0.40 -28.91
CA PHE A 94 23.93 0.08 -27.79
C PHE A 94 24.17 1.30 -26.92
N PHE A 95 24.45 2.48 -27.47
CA PHE A 95 24.64 3.71 -26.68
C PHE A 95 23.38 4.17 -25.94
N LEU A 96 22.18 4.06 -26.52
CA LEU A 96 20.94 4.44 -25.84
C LEU A 96 20.57 3.44 -24.73
N SER A 97 20.77 2.15 -24.97
CA SER A 97 20.62 1.11 -23.96
C SER A 97 21.70 1.20 -22.90
N LEU A 98 22.93 1.56 -23.26
CA LEU A 98 24.01 1.88 -22.33
C LEU A 98 23.71 3.18 -21.57
N LEU A 99 23.02 4.16 -22.16
CA LEU A 99 22.60 5.39 -21.47
C LEU A 99 21.49 5.11 -20.46
N LEU A 100 20.51 4.27 -20.83
CA LEU A 100 19.46 3.75 -19.94
C LEU A 100 20.04 2.81 -18.87
N LEU A 101 21.07 2.03 -19.24
CA LEU A 101 21.85 1.20 -18.33
C LEU A 101 22.69 2.07 -17.40
N THR A 102 23.32 3.15 -17.86
CA THR A 102 24.09 4.07 -17.01
C THR A 102 23.17 4.95 -16.19
N SER A 103 21.97 5.32 -16.64
CA SER A 103 21.05 6.07 -15.79
C SER A 103 20.46 5.19 -14.68
N SER A 104 20.22 3.91 -14.96
CA SER A 104 19.90 2.90 -13.96
C SER A 104 21.13 2.50 -13.13
N LEU A 105 22.35 2.45 -13.68
CA LEU A 105 23.59 2.09 -12.99
C LEU A 105 24.30 3.27 -12.32
N ILE A 106 23.92 4.54 -12.56
CA ILE A 106 24.39 5.79 -11.90
C ILE A 106 23.42 6.18 -10.78
N SER A 107 22.14 5.78 -10.86
CA SER A 107 21.31 5.72 -9.65
C SER A 107 21.75 4.58 -8.72
N THR A 108 22.44 3.57 -9.27
CA THR A 108 22.94 2.40 -8.54
C THR A 108 24.22 2.62 -7.70
N PRO A 109 25.23 3.49 -7.95
CA PRO A 109 26.42 3.67 -7.13
C PRO A 109 26.18 4.68 -6.00
N PHE A 110 25.15 5.52 -6.10
CA PHE A 110 24.61 6.26 -4.96
C PHE A 110 23.89 5.31 -4.00
N ILE A 111 23.28 4.24 -4.55
CA ILE A 111 22.74 3.12 -3.79
C ILE A 111 23.86 2.19 -3.29
N PHE A 112 24.94 1.95 -4.03
CA PHE A 112 26.05 1.07 -3.60
C PHE A 112 27.05 1.73 -2.63
N GLY A 113 27.24 3.05 -2.69
CA GLY A 113 27.92 3.79 -1.63
C GLY A 113 27.15 3.76 -0.29
N LEU A 114 25.87 3.38 -0.34
CA LEU A 114 25.02 3.03 0.81
C LEU A 114 25.03 1.52 1.14
N ILE A 115 25.49 0.65 0.23
CA ILE A 115 25.49 -0.82 0.40
C ILE A 115 26.81 -1.37 0.95
N GLU A 116 27.96 -0.70 0.81
CA GLU A 116 29.21 -1.22 1.38
C GLU A 116 29.21 -1.28 2.93
N HIS A 117 28.19 -0.72 3.59
CA HIS A 117 28.02 -0.78 5.05
C HIS A 117 26.69 -1.37 5.53
N VAL A 118 25.83 -1.87 4.63
CA VAL A 118 24.46 -2.23 5.01
C VAL A 118 24.15 -3.66 4.58
N ASN A 119 23.90 -4.51 5.56
CA ASN A 119 23.66 -5.94 5.40
C ASN A 119 22.42 -6.19 4.51
N LEU A 120 22.37 -7.24 3.69
CA LEU A 120 21.22 -7.53 2.80
C LEU A 120 19.88 -7.61 3.58
N PHE A 121 19.97 -7.97 4.86
CA PHE A 121 18.85 -7.96 5.81
C PHE A 121 18.38 -6.53 6.18
N GLU A 122 19.30 -5.57 6.28
CA GLU A 122 19.00 -4.14 6.47
C GLU A 122 18.38 -3.50 5.22
N PHE A 123 18.75 -3.94 4.02
CA PHE A 123 18.13 -3.51 2.75
C PHE A 123 16.66 -4.00 2.65
N ILE A 124 16.39 -5.24 3.06
CA ILE A 124 15.04 -5.82 3.11
C ILE A 124 14.17 -5.12 4.17
N THR A 125 14.79 -4.72 5.28
CA THR A 125 14.10 -3.93 6.31
C THR A 125 13.92 -2.45 5.92
N HIS A 126 14.77 -1.89 5.04
CA HIS A 126 14.55 -0.58 4.41
C HIS A 126 13.42 -0.60 3.38
N TYR A 127 13.21 -1.73 2.68
CA TYR A 127 12.14 -1.86 1.69
C TYR A 127 10.77 -2.18 2.32
N SER A 128 10.73 -2.81 3.49
CA SER A 128 9.50 -2.86 4.32
C SER A 128 9.18 -1.49 4.96
N ASN A 129 10.19 -0.62 5.10
CA ASN A 129 10.03 0.81 5.37
C ASN A 129 9.61 1.65 4.15
N PHE A 130 9.23 1.03 3.04
CA PHE A 130 8.54 1.73 1.94
C PHE A 130 7.21 2.36 2.41
N HIS A 131 6.60 1.82 3.48
CA HIS A 131 5.50 2.46 4.22
C HIS A 131 5.91 3.78 4.92
N PHE A 132 7.18 3.94 5.29
CA PHE A 132 7.73 5.16 5.89
C PHE A 132 8.01 6.24 4.83
N LEU A 133 8.49 5.85 3.64
CA LEU A 133 8.58 6.77 2.48
C LEU A 133 7.21 7.33 2.08
N MET A 134 6.14 6.54 2.23
CA MET A 134 4.75 6.99 2.07
C MET A 134 4.33 8.05 3.11
N SER A 135 4.97 8.11 4.29
CA SER A 135 4.71 9.14 5.32
C SER A 135 5.40 10.48 5.02
N THR A 136 6.54 10.46 4.31
CA THR A 136 7.16 11.66 3.71
C THR A 136 6.44 12.02 2.41
N GLY A 137 5.15 12.31 2.51
CA GLY A 137 4.20 12.32 1.39
C GLY A 137 4.51 13.28 0.23
N ASN A 138 5.53 14.14 0.32
CA ASN A 138 5.97 14.99 -0.78
C ASN A 138 7.12 14.37 -1.58
N THR A 139 8.15 13.80 -0.94
CA THR A 139 9.31 13.23 -1.65
C THR A 139 8.93 11.98 -2.42
N PHE A 140 8.12 11.10 -1.82
CA PHE A 140 7.61 9.92 -2.51
C PHE A 140 6.70 10.28 -3.68
N LYS A 141 5.81 11.27 -3.53
CA LYS A 141 4.99 11.77 -4.64
C LYS A 141 5.84 12.36 -5.76
N ILE A 142 6.87 13.14 -5.43
CA ILE A 142 7.79 13.71 -6.43
C ILE A 142 8.51 12.57 -7.17
N TYR A 143 9.13 11.62 -6.47
CA TYR A 143 9.76 10.46 -7.10
C TYR A 143 8.78 9.66 -7.97
N PHE A 144 7.58 9.40 -7.46
CA PHE A 144 6.55 8.67 -8.17
C PHE A 144 6.09 9.41 -9.43
N TYR A 145 5.76 10.70 -9.33
CA TYR A 145 5.37 11.52 -10.47
C TYR A 145 6.54 11.68 -11.45
N SER A 146 7.78 11.79 -10.98
CA SER A 146 8.97 11.85 -11.84
C SER A 146 9.19 10.54 -12.61
N ILE A 147 9.03 9.38 -11.97
CA ILE A 147 9.16 8.07 -12.65
C ILE A 147 8.04 7.88 -13.67
N ASN A 148 6.77 8.15 -13.30
CA ASN A 148 5.64 8.01 -14.22
C ASN A 148 5.72 9.05 -15.36
N PHE A 149 6.13 10.28 -15.07
CA PHE A 149 6.37 11.31 -16.08
C PHE A 149 7.50 10.92 -17.02
N PHE A 150 8.59 10.36 -16.49
CA PHE A 150 9.69 9.83 -17.31
C PHE A 150 9.24 8.68 -18.20
N GLN A 151 8.44 7.73 -17.68
CA GLN A 151 7.86 6.65 -18.48
C GLN A 151 6.91 7.18 -19.57
N LEU A 152 6.05 8.16 -19.24
CA LEU A 152 5.20 8.85 -20.21
C LEU A 152 6.02 9.60 -21.26
N MET A 153 7.12 10.25 -20.87
CA MET A 153 8.04 10.89 -21.80
C MET A 153 8.72 9.88 -22.71
N VAL A 154 9.16 8.73 -22.21
CA VAL A 154 9.74 7.65 -23.02
C VAL A 154 8.70 7.10 -24.00
N CYS A 155 7.47 6.87 -23.57
CA CYS A 155 6.36 6.46 -24.42
C CYS A 155 6.01 7.52 -25.47
N ALA A 156 5.89 8.79 -25.07
CA ALA A 156 5.60 9.90 -25.97
C ALA A 156 6.73 10.11 -26.98
N MET A 157 7.99 10.02 -26.54
CA MET A 157 9.15 10.10 -27.41
C MET A 157 9.18 8.93 -28.40
N ALA A 158 8.88 7.71 -27.96
CA ALA A 158 8.72 6.57 -28.86
C ALA A 158 7.62 6.81 -29.90
N LEU A 159 6.47 7.36 -29.50
CA LEU A 159 5.37 7.70 -30.41
C LEU A 159 5.70 8.87 -31.35
N LEU A 160 6.40 9.90 -30.89
CA LEU A 160 6.85 11.03 -31.69
C LEU A 160 7.91 10.59 -32.70
N LEU A 161 8.85 9.74 -32.29
CA LEU A 161 9.81 9.12 -33.20
C LEU A 161 9.07 8.34 -34.30
N VAL A 162 8.07 7.53 -33.93
CA VAL A 162 7.18 6.83 -34.90
C VAL A 162 6.48 7.81 -35.85
N ARG A 163 5.99 8.95 -35.36
CA ARG A 163 5.22 9.95 -36.12
C ARG A 163 6.08 10.80 -37.07
N PHE A 164 7.27 11.21 -36.67
CA PHE A 164 8.12 12.15 -37.43
C PHE A 164 9.00 11.49 -38.50
N ASP A 165 8.67 10.27 -38.90
CA ASP A 165 9.29 9.48 -39.98
C ASP A 165 10.81 9.22 -39.91
N SER A 166 11.46 9.72 -38.86
CA SER A 166 12.82 9.41 -38.45
C SER A 166 12.90 8.01 -37.81
N ALA A 167 11.78 7.43 -37.42
CA ALA A 167 11.68 6.05 -36.98
C ALA A 167 11.46 5.04 -38.11
N ARG A 168 12.27 5.10 -39.17
CA ARG A 168 12.37 3.95 -40.10
C ARG A 168 12.66 2.64 -39.34
N PHE A 169 13.36 2.74 -38.21
CA PHE A 169 13.56 1.65 -37.26
C PHE A 169 12.27 1.11 -36.63
N PHE A 170 11.24 1.91 -36.33
CA PHE A 170 10.01 1.41 -35.71
C PHE A 170 8.92 1.00 -36.72
N ARG A 171 9.15 1.20 -38.02
CA ARG A 171 8.24 0.74 -39.06
C ARG A 171 8.28 -0.80 -39.13
N PRO A 172 7.15 -1.51 -38.90
CA PRO A 172 7.09 -2.98 -38.90
C PRO A 172 7.68 -3.64 -40.14
N LYS A 173 7.69 -2.92 -41.27
CA LYS A 173 8.21 -3.35 -42.57
C LYS A 173 9.74 -3.59 -42.57
N TYR A 174 10.48 -3.02 -41.63
CA TYR A 174 11.95 -3.19 -41.53
C TYR A 174 12.38 -4.14 -40.42
N TYR A 175 11.44 -4.63 -39.61
CA TYR A 175 11.74 -5.70 -38.66
C TYR A 175 11.62 -7.04 -39.37
N SER A 176 12.59 -7.92 -39.10
CA SER A 176 12.36 -9.34 -39.32
C SER A 176 11.12 -9.78 -38.54
N THR A 177 10.50 -10.88 -38.97
CA THR A 177 9.37 -11.49 -38.25
C THR A 177 9.67 -11.69 -36.76
N THR A 178 10.94 -11.97 -36.43
CA THR A 178 11.47 -12.07 -35.07
C THR A 178 11.48 -10.72 -34.33
N GLY A 179 11.97 -9.65 -34.96
CA GLY A 179 11.98 -8.31 -34.36
C GLY A 179 10.58 -7.79 -34.05
N ARG A 180 9.60 -8.06 -34.92
CA ARG A 180 8.19 -7.71 -34.68
C ARG A 180 7.62 -8.45 -33.47
N LYS A 181 7.92 -9.74 -33.31
CA LYS A 181 7.50 -10.55 -32.14
C LYS A 181 8.09 -10.01 -30.84
N ILE A 182 9.39 -9.67 -30.83
CA ILE A 182 10.05 -9.11 -29.64
C ILE A 182 9.42 -7.78 -29.24
N PHE A 183 9.19 -6.88 -30.20
CA PHE A 183 8.57 -5.59 -29.92
C PHE A 183 7.16 -5.75 -29.33
N VAL A 184 6.31 -6.59 -29.96
CA VAL A 184 4.95 -6.85 -29.47
C VAL A 184 4.97 -7.47 -28.07
N ASN A 185 5.84 -8.46 -27.83
CA ASN A 185 5.94 -9.11 -26.53
C ASN A 185 6.44 -8.15 -25.45
N THR A 186 7.39 -7.27 -25.76
CA THR A 186 7.91 -6.26 -24.83
C THR A 186 6.85 -5.22 -24.49
N ALA A 187 6.11 -4.74 -25.49
CA ALA A 187 4.99 -3.82 -25.29
C ALA A 187 3.87 -4.46 -24.45
N ALA A 188 3.54 -5.73 -24.73
CA ALA A 188 2.56 -6.49 -23.95
C ALA A 188 3.02 -6.67 -22.49
N ALA A 189 4.28 -7.03 -22.25
CA ALA A 189 4.85 -7.15 -20.91
C ALA A 189 4.82 -5.80 -20.15
N GLY A 190 5.17 -4.69 -20.81
CA GLY A 190 5.07 -3.35 -20.24
C GLY A 190 3.64 -2.97 -19.87
N ALA A 191 2.66 -3.29 -20.72
CA ALA A 191 1.25 -3.05 -20.43
C ALA A 191 0.77 -3.88 -19.22
N VAL A 192 1.12 -5.17 -19.15
CA VAL A 192 0.81 -6.03 -18.00
C VAL A 192 1.43 -5.47 -16.72
N PHE A 193 2.68 -5.00 -16.78
CA PHE A 193 3.35 -4.38 -15.64
C PHE A 193 2.63 -3.14 -15.13
N VAL A 194 2.26 -2.20 -16.02
CA VAL A 194 1.53 -0.98 -15.65
C VAL A 194 0.17 -1.30 -15.04
N VAL A 195 -0.57 -2.26 -15.60
CA VAL A 195 -1.85 -2.71 -15.07
C VAL A 195 -1.68 -3.36 -13.71
N SER A 196 -0.73 -4.28 -13.56
CA SER A 196 -0.43 -4.95 -12.29
C SER A 196 -0.05 -3.95 -11.20
N MET A 197 0.83 -2.99 -11.52
CA MET A 197 1.22 -1.92 -10.60
C MET A 197 0.02 -1.06 -10.20
N SER A 198 -0.84 -0.69 -11.15
CA SER A 198 -2.05 0.09 -10.88
C SER A 198 -3.02 -0.67 -9.96
N ILE A 199 -3.22 -1.96 -10.19
CA ILE A 199 -4.06 -2.82 -9.32
C ILE A 199 -3.45 -2.91 -7.92
N SER A 200 -2.13 -3.15 -7.80
CA SER A 200 -1.43 -3.20 -6.51
C SER A 200 -1.45 -1.88 -5.75
N LEU A 201 -1.53 -0.75 -6.44
CA LEU A 201 -1.65 0.56 -5.81
C LEU A 201 -3.08 0.88 -5.39
N ILE A 202 -4.09 0.46 -6.15
CA ILE A 202 -5.51 0.74 -5.86
C ILE A 202 -6.08 -0.27 -4.85
N SER A 203 -5.61 -1.51 -4.84
CA SER A 203 -6.19 -2.57 -4.01
C SER A 203 -6.12 -2.29 -2.50
N PRO A 204 -5.06 -1.69 -1.92
CA PRO A 204 -5.05 -1.36 -0.50
C PRO A 204 -6.08 -0.27 -0.21
N PHE A 205 -6.23 0.76 -1.06
CA PHE A 205 -7.26 1.78 -0.89
C PHE A 205 -8.67 1.18 -0.94
N TYR A 206 -8.92 0.24 -1.86
CA TYR A 206 -10.22 -0.43 -1.95
C TYR A 206 -10.51 -1.29 -0.70
N ILE A 207 -9.52 -2.05 -0.22
CA ILE A 207 -9.63 -2.88 0.99
C ILE A 207 -9.85 -2.00 2.23
N VAL A 208 -9.08 -0.93 2.36
CA VAL A 208 -9.19 0.08 3.44
C VAL A 208 -10.57 0.73 3.40
N GLN A 209 -11.05 1.16 2.23
CA GLN A 209 -12.37 1.78 2.09
C GLN A 209 -13.50 0.83 2.49
N LYS A 210 -13.41 -0.45 2.10
CA LYS A 210 -14.44 -1.44 2.42
C LYS A 210 -14.46 -1.79 3.91
N ASN A 211 -13.30 -1.84 4.56
CA ASN A 211 -13.16 -2.38 5.92
C ASN A 211 -13.12 -1.32 7.03
N LEU A 212 -12.74 -0.07 6.74
CA LEU A 212 -12.60 0.97 7.75
C LEU A 212 -13.85 1.82 7.97
N GLY A 213 -15.00 1.47 7.37
CA GLY A 213 -16.25 2.23 7.55
C GLY A 213 -16.25 3.65 6.94
N PHE A 214 -15.23 3.98 6.14
CA PHE A 214 -15.12 5.24 5.41
C PHE A 214 -15.22 5.05 3.90
N SER A 215 -15.89 5.97 3.21
CA SER A 215 -15.92 6.04 1.74
C SER A 215 -15.44 7.39 1.24
N ILE A 216 -14.83 7.41 0.06
CA ILE A 216 -14.58 8.65 -0.67
C ILE A 216 -15.68 8.77 -1.74
N GLU A 217 -16.53 9.79 -1.61
CA GLU A 217 -17.65 10.03 -2.53
C GLU A 217 -17.71 11.51 -2.89
N GLN A 218 -17.64 11.82 -4.19
CA GLN A 218 -17.71 13.21 -4.71
C GLN A 218 -16.70 14.14 -4.03
N GLY A 219 -15.46 13.67 -3.83
CA GLY A 219 -14.41 14.46 -3.16
C GLY A 219 -14.62 14.63 -1.66
N ASN A 220 -15.55 13.90 -1.02
CA ASN A 220 -15.75 13.93 0.43
C ASN A 220 -15.30 12.61 1.05
N LEU A 221 -14.59 12.69 2.17
CA LEU A 221 -14.43 11.56 3.07
C LEU A 221 -15.72 11.45 3.89
N ARG A 222 -16.42 10.33 3.74
CA ARG A 222 -17.70 10.04 4.38
C ARG A 222 -17.57 8.83 5.29
N CYS A 223 -18.39 8.75 6.31
CA CYS A 223 -18.64 7.52 7.04
C CYS A 223 -20.13 7.16 6.95
N VAL A 224 -20.45 5.89 7.24
CA VAL A 224 -21.82 5.39 7.22
C VAL A 224 -22.21 5.00 8.64
N GLU A 225 -23.07 5.80 9.26
CA GLU A 225 -23.77 5.39 10.47
C GLU A 225 -24.77 4.28 10.12
N LYS A 226 -24.78 3.21 10.89
CA LYS A 226 -25.65 2.05 10.65
C LYS A 226 -26.48 1.77 11.88
N SER A 227 -27.77 1.57 11.69
CA SER A 227 -28.65 1.15 12.79
C SER A 227 -29.08 -0.29 12.66
N PHE A 228 -29.24 -0.93 13.81
CA PHE A 228 -29.60 -2.32 13.98
C PHE A 228 -30.73 -2.42 14.99
N VAL A 229 -31.72 -3.27 14.71
CA VAL A 229 -32.93 -3.41 15.54
C VAL A 229 -33.17 -4.85 15.96
N LYS A 230 -33.71 -5.03 17.18
CA LYS A 230 -34.18 -6.32 17.71
C LYS A 230 -35.33 -6.05 18.69
N GLY A 231 -36.57 -6.29 18.25
CA GLY A 231 -37.75 -5.93 19.05
C GLY A 231 -37.84 -4.41 19.26
N ASP A 232 -37.92 -3.97 20.51
CA ASP A 232 -37.96 -2.56 20.89
C ASP A 232 -36.57 -1.93 21.10
N LYS A 233 -35.50 -2.68 20.86
CA LYS A 233 -34.11 -2.23 21.03
C LYS A 233 -33.49 -1.80 19.72
N LYS A 234 -32.76 -0.69 19.74
CA LYS A 234 -31.97 -0.14 18.62
C LYS A 234 -30.52 0.06 19.06
N ILE A 235 -29.60 -0.49 18.28
CA ILE A 235 -28.16 -0.20 18.38
C ILE A 235 -27.77 0.63 17.16
N VAL A 236 -27.04 1.72 17.39
CA VAL A 236 -26.45 2.52 16.31
C VAL A 236 -24.95 2.39 16.37
N LEU A 237 -24.35 1.93 15.27
CA LEU A 237 -22.92 2.02 15.03
C LEU A 237 -22.61 3.36 14.38
N LEU A 238 -21.85 4.18 15.08
CA LEU A 238 -21.46 5.51 14.65
C LEU A 238 -19.93 5.52 14.47
N PRO A 239 -19.42 5.42 13.22
CA PRO A 239 -18.00 5.48 12.96
C PRO A 239 -17.45 6.87 13.30
N MET A 240 -16.49 6.90 14.21
CA MET A 240 -15.79 8.09 14.66
C MET A 240 -14.38 8.13 14.10
N ALA A 241 -13.88 9.35 13.90
CA ALA A 241 -12.49 9.65 13.66
C ALA A 241 -12.04 10.70 14.67
N HIS A 242 -10.75 10.70 15.05
CA HIS A 242 -10.21 11.70 15.96
C HIS A 242 -10.14 13.11 15.37
N ILE A 243 -10.17 13.23 14.03
CA ILE A 243 -10.20 14.50 13.30
C ILE A 243 -11.28 14.48 12.20
N GLY A 244 -11.93 15.61 11.99
CA GLY A 244 -13.03 15.79 11.04
C GLY A 244 -13.56 17.22 11.04
N ASP A 245 -14.44 17.55 10.11
CA ASP A 245 -15.11 18.86 10.09
C ASP A 245 -15.93 19.07 11.38
N ALA A 246 -15.89 20.28 11.95
CA ALA A 246 -16.68 20.60 13.14
C ALA A 246 -18.17 20.26 12.97
N SER A 247 -18.72 20.54 11.79
CA SER A 247 -20.12 20.24 11.44
C SER A 247 -20.48 18.76 11.51
N PHE A 248 -19.51 17.86 11.29
CA PHE A 248 -19.71 16.42 11.45
C PHE A 248 -20.06 16.08 12.91
N TYR A 249 -19.21 16.50 13.85
CA TYR A 249 -19.39 16.22 15.27
C TYR A 249 -20.62 16.94 15.84
N GLN A 250 -20.81 18.21 15.48
CA GLN A 250 -21.97 19.01 15.91
C GLN A 250 -23.28 18.43 15.37
N GLY A 251 -23.28 17.90 14.15
CA GLY A 251 -24.42 17.19 13.57
C GLY A 251 -24.81 15.96 14.40
N ILE A 252 -23.83 15.15 14.80
CA ILE A 252 -24.08 14.00 15.69
C ILE A 252 -24.65 14.47 17.03
N VAL A 253 -24.04 15.48 17.67
CA VAL A 253 -24.55 16.00 18.95
C VAL A 253 -26.02 16.42 18.82
N LYS A 254 -26.35 17.18 17.78
CA LYS A 254 -27.72 17.63 17.50
C LYS A 254 -28.70 16.45 17.33
N ASP A 255 -28.31 15.41 16.60
CA ASP A 255 -29.17 14.26 16.29
C ASP A 255 -29.51 13.41 17.52
N TYR A 256 -28.69 13.49 18.57
CA TYR A 256 -28.84 12.66 19.77
C TYR A 256 -29.20 13.45 21.03
N LEU A 257 -29.03 14.77 21.05
CA LEU A 257 -29.16 15.63 22.24
C LEU A 257 -30.42 15.38 23.10
N ASN A 258 -31.55 15.13 22.45
CA ASN A 258 -32.86 14.98 23.09
C ASN A 258 -33.31 13.52 23.23
N LYS A 259 -32.45 12.56 22.91
CA LYS A 259 -32.77 11.13 22.99
C LYS A 259 -32.36 10.58 24.36
N ASP A 260 -33.18 9.67 24.88
CA ASP A 260 -32.80 8.82 25.99
C ASP A 260 -31.96 7.66 25.43
N ALA A 261 -30.64 7.80 25.54
CA ALA A 261 -29.68 6.93 24.87
C ALA A 261 -28.48 6.65 25.78
N VAL A 262 -27.94 5.43 25.66
CA VAL A 262 -26.64 5.09 26.24
C VAL A 262 -25.58 5.18 25.16
N PHE A 263 -24.58 6.03 25.37
CA PHE A 263 -23.42 6.15 24.50
C PHE A 263 -22.28 5.29 25.05
N LEU A 264 -21.93 4.24 24.31
CA LEU A 264 -20.69 3.49 24.52
C LEU A 264 -19.59 4.24 23.77
N VAL A 265 -18.69 4.87 24.53
CA VAL A 265 -17.64 5.73 23.98
C VAL A 265 -16.28 5.09 24.09
N GLU A 266 -15.50 5.26 23.02
CA GLU A 266 -14.07 4.98 22.98
C GLU A 266 -13.32 5.95 23.90
N GLY A 267 -12.26 5.46 24.54
CA GLY A 267 -11.40 6.26 25.40
C GLY A 267 -10.72 5.40 26.44
N VAL A 268 -9.45 5.09 26.18
CA VAL A 268 -8.62 4.29 27.07
C VAL A 268 -8.49 5.04 28.40
N LYS A 269 -8.92 4.39 29.48
CA LYS A 269 -8.82 4.95 30.82
C LYS A 269 -7.44 4.62 31.39
N ASP A 270 -6.73 5.65 31.86
CA ASP A 270 -5.36 5.52 32.36
C ASP A 270 -5.28 5.74 33.87
N THR A 271 -5.91 4.85 34.63
CA THR A 271 -5.91 4.94 36.10
C THR A 271 -4.52 4.85 36.73
N LYS A 272 -3.57 4.21 36.06
CA LYS A 272 -2.20 4.01 36.56
C LYS A 272 -1.16 4.98 35.99
N GLY A 273 -1.57 5.92 35.13
CA GLY A 273 -0.64 6.90 34.52
C GLY A 273 0.44 6.23 33.66
N LEU A 274 0.10 5.17 32.94
CA LEU A 274 1.04 4.44 32.07
C LEU A 274 1.30 5.18 30.75
N ILE A 275 0.38 6.05 30.34
CA ILE A 275 0.52 6.89 29.15
C ILE A 275 1.11 8.24 29.58
N LYS A 276 2.30 8.53 29.08
CA LYS A 276 3.13 9.66 29.50
C LYS A 276 2.80 10.97 28.79
N GLY A 277 2.10 10.90 27.66
CA GLY A 277 1.73 12.07 26.85
C GLY A 277 0.27 12.04 26.42
N GLN A 278 -0.09 12.91 25.48
CA GLN A 278 -1.40 12.85 24.82
C GLN A 278 -1.20 12.57 23.33
N LEU A 279 -2.09 11.75 22.78
CA LEU A 279 -2.26 11.68 21.33
C LEU A 279 -2.93 12.99 20.89
N PHE A 280 -2.11 13.99 20.59
CA PHE A 280 -2.59 15.30 20.14
C PHE A 280 -2.70 15.32 18.62
N TYR A 281 -3.91 15.55 18.12
CA TYR A 281 -4.18 15.68 16.70
C TYR A 281 -4.35 17.14 16.27
N GLY A 282 -4.38 18.09 17.20
CA GLY A 282 -4.78 19.48 16.95
C GLY A 282 -3.86 20.20 15.98
N THR A 283 -2.56 19.90 15.97
CA THR A 283 -1.63 20.46 14.98
C THR A 283 -2.00 19.99 13.57
N VAL A 284 -2.24 18.68 13.40
CA VAL A 284 -2.63 18.08 12.11
C VAL A 284 -4.00 18.58 11.69
N ALA A 285 -4.97 18.62 12.61
CA ALA A 285 -6.31 19.11 12.37
C ALA A 285 -6.28 20.57 11.89
N LYS A 286 -5.55 21.44 12.60
CA LYS A 286 -5.37 22.85 12.24
C LYS A 286 -4.70 23.03 10.88
N GLN A 287 -3.64 22.26 10.59
CA GLN A 287 -2.96 22.30 9.28
C GLN A 287 -3.87 21.84 8.13
N MET A 288 -4.78 20.92 8.41
CA MET A 288 -5.76 20.41 7.43
C MET A 288 -7.05 21.22 7.38
N GLY A 289 -7.18 22.29 8.17
CA GLY A 289 -8.40 23.11 8.23
C GLY A 289 -9.62 22.36 8.78
N ILE A 290 -9.41 21.36 9.65
CA ILE A 290 -10.44 20.53 10.29
C ILE A 290 -10.32 20.61 11.81
N SER A 291 -11.26 19.98 12.53
CA SER A 291 -11.34 20.01 14.00
C SER A 291 -11.00 18.66 14.63
N GLU A 292 -10.64 18.69 15.91
CA GLU A 292 -10.51 17.47 16.72
C GLU A 292 -11.87 17.04 17.26
N GLN A 293 -12.08 15.72 17.35
CA GLN A 293 -13.26 15.15 18.00
C GLN A 293 -13.42 15.67 19.43
N LYS A 294 -12.33 15.74 20.21
CA LYS A 294 -12.36 16.15 21.62
C LYS A 294 -12.83 17.61 21.80
N SER A 295 -12.61 18.48 20.81
CA SER A 295 -13.02 19.89 20.90
C SER A 295 -14.50 20.08 20.55
N GLU A 296 -15.00 19.35 19.55
CA GLU A 296 -16.33 19.57 18.96
C GLU A 296 -17.42 18.60 19.45
N PHE A 297 -17.05 17.36 19.80
CA PHE A 297 -17.98 16.32 20.22
C PHE A 297 -18.34 16.45 21.70
N LYS A 298 -19.06 17.52 22.03
CA LYS A 298 -19.44 17.87 23.41
C LYS A 298 -20.95 17.98 23.53
N PHE A 299 -21.52 17.21 24.45
CA PHE A 299 -22.92 17.35 24.82
C PHE A 299 -23.06 18.34 25.99
N PRO A 300 -24.15 19.14 26.03
CA PRO A 300 -24.48 19.95 27.20
C PRO A 300 -24.64 19.08 28.46
N GLU A 301 -24.29 19.62 29.63
CA GLU A 301 -24.35 18.91 30.91
C GLU A 301 -25.75 18.33 31.22
N LYS A 302 -26.81 19.04 30.82
CA LYS A 302 -28.21 18.63 31.02
C LYS A 302 -28.73 17.85 29.82
N THR A 303 -28.17 16.67 29.57
CA THR A 303 -28.68 15.72 28.57
C THR A 303 -29.25 14.46 29.22
N LYS A 304 -30.17 13.78 28.55
CA LYS A 304 -30.65 12.45 28.93
C LYS A 304 -29.69 11.34 28.51
N ILE A 305 -28.60 11.69 27.84
CA ILE A 305 -27.60 10.73 27.38
C ILE A 305 -26.75 10.27 28.56
N LYS A 306 -26.62 8.96 28.71
CA LYS A 306 -25.69 8.32 29.63
C LYS A 306 -24.44 7.88 28.89
N PHE A 307 -23.30 8.46 29.21
CA PHE A 307 -22.00 8.02 28.69
C PHE A 307 -21.46 6.85 29.51
N VAL A 308 -21.06 5.79 28.82
CA VAL A 308 -20.43 4.61 29.40
C VAL A 308 -19.10 4.40 28.69
N TRP A 309 -18.02 4.48 29.46
CA TRP A 309 -16.68 4.14 28.99
C TRP A 309 -16.63 2.64 28.70
N ALA A 310 -16.47 2.30 27.43
CA ALA A 310 -16.56 0.93 26.95
C ALA A 310 -15.22 0.37 26.46
N ASP A 311 -14.13 1.09 26.76
CA ASP A 311 -12.78 0.75 26.38
C ASP A 311 -12.03 0.01 27.51
N VAL A 312 -10.84 -0.50 27.18
CA VAL A 312 -9.93 -1.15 28.12
C VAL A 312 -9.21 -0.11 28.99
N GLU A 313 -8.83 -0.50 30.20
CA GLU A 313 -7.85 0.26 30.97
C GLU A 313 -6.45 0.07 30.39
N THR A 314 -5.61 1.11 30.42
CA THR A 314 -4.21 1.03 29.96
C THR A 314 -3.45 -0.11 30.62
N SER A 315 -3.77 -0.42 31.88
CA SER A 315 -3.12 -1.48 32.63
C SER A 315 -3.46 -2.91 32.16
N GLU A 316 -4.45 -3.06 31.28
CA GLU A 316 -4.81 -4.33 30.62
C GLU A 316 -4.07 -4.53 29.29
N LEU A 317 -3.40 -3.48 28.80
CA LEU A 317 -2.59 -3.51 27.58
C LEU A 317 -1.21 -4.11 27.86
N HIS A 318 -0.64 -4.75 26.83
CA HIS A 318 0.72 -5.23 26.86
C HIS A 318 1.71 -4.06 27.00
N ALA A 319 2.82 -4.28 27.72
CA ALA A 319 3.82 -3.24 27.95
C ALA A 319 4.40 -2.67 26.65
N GLU A 320 4.58 -3.52 25.63
CA GLU A 320 5.01 -3.09 24.29
C GLU A 320 3.97 -2.20 23.59
N THR A 321 2.68 -2.45 23.79
CA THR A 321 1.61 -1.56 23.31
C THR A 321 1.66 -0.20 24.00
N ILE A 322 1.84 -0.19 25.32
CA ILE A 322 1.99 1.06 26.09
C ILE A 322 3.24 1.82 25.62
N LYS A 323 4.36 1.13 25.42
CA LYS A 323 5.59 1.72 24.88
C LYS A 323 5.36 2.34 23.51
N PHE A 324 4.70 1.60 22.62
CA PHE A 324 4.34 2.09 21.28
C PHE A 324 3.45 3.34 21.34
N ILE A 325 2.38 3.33 22.14
CA ILE A 325 1.51 4.51 22.30
C ILE A 325 2.30 5.70 22.84
N ASN A 326 3.19 5.48 23.81
CA ASN A 326 4.04 6.55 24.37
C ASN A 326 5.00 7.13 23.33
N LEU A 327 5.51 6.34 22.39
CA LEU A 327 6.35 6.83 21.29
C LEU A 327 5.58 7.69 20.28
N LEU A 328 4.27 7.42 20.13
CA LEU A 328 3.37 8.20 19.27
C LEU A 328 2.77 9.41 19.99
N SER A 329 2.83 9.44 21.31
CA SER A 329 2.29 10.52 22.13
C SER A 329 3.24 11.71 22.13
N VAL A 330 2.68 12.92 22.28
CA VAL A 330 3.46 14.14 22.47
C VAL A 330 3.25 14.66 23.88
N ASP A 331 4.31 15.18 24.49
CA ASP A 331 4.27 15.72 25.85
C ASP A 331 3.53 17.06 25.90
N LYS A 332 3.64 17.87 24.84
CA LYS A 332 2.99 19.19 24.76
C LYS A 332 2.28 19.43 23.42
N PRO A 333 1.10 20.09 23.45
CA PRO A 333 0.46 20.60 22.25
C PRO A 333 1.41 21.50 21.45
N GLY A 334 1.59 21.22 20.15
CA GLY A 334 2.43 22.02 19.26
C GLY A 334 3.87 21.54 19.08
N GLU A 335 4.34 20.55 19.83
CA GLU A 335 5.60 19.88 19.53
C GLU A 335 5.44 18.95 18.31
N THR A 336 6.47 18.89 17.46
CA THR A 336 6.43 18.09 16.24
C THR A 336 6.35 16.61 16.59
N GLN A 337 5.31 15.96 16.06
CA GLN A 337 5.05 14.53 16.17
C GLN A 337 6.27 13.73 15.67
N LEU A 338 6.80 12.87 16.54
CA LEU A 338 7.89 11.92 16.30
C LEU A 338 9.22 12.55 15.84
N GLY A 339 10.10 12.82 16.81
CA GLY A 339 11.53 13.03 16.51
C GLY A 339 12.15 11.79 15.85
N LEU A 340 13.28 11.96 15.16
CA LEU A 340 13.99 10.87 14.48
C LEU A 340 14.21 9.64 15.38
N ALA A 341 14.53 9.86 16.65
CA ALA A 341 14.68 8.78 17.63
C ALA A 341 13.38 7.97 17.83
N SER A 342 12.22 8.62 17.96
CA SER A 342 10.93 7.94 18.09
C SER A 342 10.58 7.17 16.81
N ILE A 343 10.90 7.72 15.64
CA ILE A 343 10.70 7.04 14.35
C ILE A 343 11.54 5.77 14.28
N LEU A 344 12.83 5.85 14.61
CA LEU A 344 13.74 4.71 14.60
C LEU A 344 13.31 3.64 15.61
N GLU A 345 12.81 4.05 16.78
CA GLU A 345 12.31 3.10 17.78
C GLU A 345 11.00 2.44 17.34
N VAL A 346 10.07 3.20 16.75
CA VAL A 346 8.86 2.62 16.13
C VAL A 346 9.25 1.60 15.06
N ASP A 347 10.17 1.95 14.17
CA ASP A 347 10.71 1.04 13.16
C ASP A 347 11.30 -0.24 13.77
N ARG A 348 12.12 -0.09 14.81
CA ARG A 348 12.71 -1.21 15.54
C ARG A 348 11.65 -2.12 16.15
N LEU A 349 10.61 -1.56 16.78
CA LEU A 349 9.51 -2.32 17.36
C LEU A 349 8.70 -3.06 16.29
N MET A 350 8.38 -2.40 15.18
CA MET A 350 7.61 -2.98 14.08
C MET A 350 8.30 -4.20 13.43
N LYS A 351 9.63 -4.30 13.56
CA LYS A 351 10.44 -5.43 13.06
C LYS A 351 10.54 -6.60 14.05
N GLN A 352 10.10 -6.44 15.30
CA GLN A 352 10.12 -7.53 16.26
C GLN A 352 9.05 -8.57 15.92
N ASP A 353 9.45 -9.84 15.92
CA ASP A 353 8.53 -10.96 15.68
C ASP A 353 7.36 -10.93 16.66
N GLY A 354 6.14 -11.02 16.14
CA GLY A 354 4.93 -11.03 16.97
C GLY A 354 4.45 -9.65 17.45
N PHE A 355 5.24 -8.57 17.27
CA PHE A 355 4.88 -7.24 17.79
C PHE A 355 3.58 -6.72 17.18
N ILE A 356 3.41 -6.82 15.85
CA ILE A 356 2.17 -6.41 15.17
C ILE A 356 0.96 -7.16 15.71
N GLN A 357 1.09 -8.47 15.96
CA GLN A 357 0.03 -9.30 16.51
C GLN A 357 -0.34 -8.86 17.92
N ILE A 358 0.65 -8.48 18.74
CA ILE A 358 0.41 -7.93 20.09
C ILE A 358 -0.35 -6.60 20.00
N ILE A 359 0.14 -5.65 19.18
CA ILE A 359 -0.50 -4.34 19.02
C ILE A 359 -1.94 -4.48 18.50
N PHE A 360 -2.15 -5.28 17.45
CA PHE A 360 -3.49 -5.48 16.89
C PHE A 360 -4.40 -6.25 17.85
N GLY A 361 -3.86 -7.23 18.58
CA GLY A 361 -4.59 -7.95 19.62
C GLY A 361 -5.09 -7.01 20.72
N ASP A 362 -4.24 -6.08 21.14
CA ASP A 362 -4.60 -5.08 22.16
C ASP A 362 -5.51 -3.98 21.63
N ILE A 363 -5.14 -3.34 20.52
CA ILE A 363 -5.81 -2.13 20.00
C ILE A 363 -7.11 -2.45 19.27
N LEU A 364 -7.27 -3.64 18.70
CA LEU A 364 -8.52 -4.02 18.05
C LEU A 364 -9.30 -5.04 18.87
N ASN A 365 -8.70 -6.22 19.12
CA ASN A 365 -9.46 -7.36 19.63
C ASN A 365 -9.91 -7.15 21.08
N LYS A 366 -8.98 -6.89 22.00
CA LYS A 366 -9.32 -6.67 23.43
C LYS A 366 -10.29 -5.50 23.62
N ARG A 367 -10.09 -4.42 22.86
CA ARG A 367 -10.95 -3.24 22.87
C ARG A 367 -12.38 -3.57 22.40
N ASN A 368 -12.51 -4.36 21.33
CA ASN A 368 -13.82 -4.85 20.88
C ASN A 368 -14.46 -5.78 21.90
N GLU A 369 -13.72 -6.75 22.45
CA GLU A 369 -14.21 -7.67 23.48
C GLU A 369 -14.75 -6.91 24.70
N ARG A 370 -14.01 -5.90 25.17
CA ARG A 370 -14.42 -5.04 26.29
C ARG A 370 -15.68 -4.24 25.98
N LEU A 371 -15.76 -3.67 24.78
CA LEU A 371 -16.95 -2.98 24.30
C LEU A 371 -18.16 -3.92 24.29
N PHE A 372 -18.03 -5.15 23.79
CA PHE A 372 -19.14 -6.09 23.73
C PHE A 372 -19.57 -6.60 25.10
N ALA A 373 -18.63 -6.76 26.05
CA ALA A 373 -18.98 -7.00 27.44
C ALA A 373 -19.85 -5.86 27.98
N LYS A 374 -19.46 -4.60 27.74
CA LYS A 374 -20.22 -3.41 28.16
C LYS A 374 -21.55 -3.27 27.44
N LEU A 375 -21.62 -3.60 26.16
CA LEU A 375 -22.86 -3.65 25.40
C LEU A 375 -23.84 -4.62 26.06
N ASN A 376 -23.41 -5.83 26.38
CA ASN A 376 -24.26 -6.83 27.02
C ASN A 376 -24.73 -6.41 28.42
N GLU A 377 -23.91 -5.68 29.17
CA GLU A 377 -24.31 -5.11 30.47
C GLU A 377 -25.43 -4.07 30.32
N VAL A 378 -25.38 -3.20 29.31
CA VAL A 378 -26.36 -2.11 29.15
C VAL A 378 -27.61 -2.51 28.36
N LEU A 379 -27.50 -3.55 27.53
CA LEU A 379 -28.56 -4.02 26.63
C LEU A 379 -29.91 -4.27 27.30
N PRO A 380 -30.00 -4.86 28.52
CA PRO A 380 -31.28 -5.11 29.17
C PRO A 380 -32.02 -3.82 29.54
N THR A 381 -31.29 -2.77 29.92
CA THR A 381 -31.85 -1.55 30.53
C THR A 381 -32.08 -0.41 29.54
N SER A 382 -31.55 -0.52 28.32
CA SER A 382 -31.54 0.56 27.35
C SER A 382 -32.31 0.18 26.08
N LYS A 383 -33.12 1.12 25.57
CA LYS A 383 -33.81 0.97 24.28
C LYS A 383 -32.96 1.46 23.11
N LEU A 384 -32.18 2.50 23.31
CA LEU A 384 -31.27 3.06 22.32
C LEU A 384 -29.84 3.05 22.85
N ILE A 385 -28.97 2.34 22.14
CA ILE A 385 -27.53 2.29 22.43
C ILE A 385 -26.80 2.83 21.22
N VAL A 386 -25.91 3.80 21.43
CA VAL A 386 -25.05 4.37 20.38
C VAL A 386 -23.63 3.97 20.69
N ILE A 387 -22.98 3.31 19.74
CA ILE A 387 -21.58 2.91 19.80
C ILE A 387 -20.79 3.89 18.95
N ALA A 388 -20.20 4.89 19.61
CA ALA A 388 -19.39 5.92 18.97
C ALA A 388 -17.92 5.50 19.05
N TRP A 389 -17.42 4.89 17.97
CA TRP A 389 -16.15 4.16 18.00
C TRP A 389 -15.33 4.36 16.73
N GLY A 390 -14.01 4.23 16.85
CA GLY A 390 -13.06 4.29 15.75
C GLY A 390 -13.47 3.42 14.57
N ALA A 391 -13.51 4.01 13.38
CA ALA A 391 -14.13 3.38 12.22
C ALA A 391 -13.48 2.05 11.78
N ALA A 392 -12.20 1.84 12.11
CA ALA A 392 -11.49 0.58 11.87
C ALA A 392 -12.11 -0.63 12.57
N HIS A 393 -12.88 -0.42 13.63
CA HIS A 393 -13.51 -1.49 14.41
C HIS A 393 -14.92 -1.84 13.93
N ILE A 394 -15.53 -0.97 13.12
CA ILE A 394 -16.97 -1.02 12.84
C ILE A 394 -17.38 -2.32 12.15
N HIS A 395 -16.55 -2.85 11.24
CA HIS A 395 -16.87 -4.09 10.56
C HIS A 395 -17.03 -5.28 11.52
N ASP A 396 -16.11 -5.44 12.47
CA ASP A 396 -16.21 -6.50 13.48
C ASP A 396 -17.42 -6.31 14.39
N MET A 397 -17.72 -5.06 14.75
CA MET A 397 -18.91 -4.75 15.55
C MET A 397 -20.21 -5.11 14.83
N GLU A 398 -20.31 -4.85 13.53
CA GLU A 398 -21.47 -5.24 12.71
C GLU A 398 -21.69 -6.75 12.78
N MET A 399 -20.62 -7.53 12.56
CA MET A 399 -20.70 -8.99 12.60
C MET A 399 -21.17 -9.48 13.98
N GLN A 400 -20.61 -8.94 15.05
CA GLN A 400 -20.95 -9.32 16.41
C GLN A 400 -22.39 -8.91 16.80
N ILE A 401 -22.85 -7.72 16.40
CA ILE A 401 -24.24 -7.26 16.62
C ILE A 401 -25.23 -8.15 15.86
N THR A 402 -24.93 -8.48 14.59
CA THR A 402 -25.77 -9.41 13.83
C THR A 402 -25.78 -10.81 14.43
N LYS A 403 -24.64 -11.30 14.94
CA LYS A 403 -24.54 -12.61 15.60
C LYS A 403 -25.45 -12.73 16.83
N ILE A 404 -25.68 -11.65 17.58
CA ILE A 404 -26.62 -11.64 18.72
C ILE A 404 -28.09 -11.37 18.31
N GLY A 405 -28.39 -11.41 17.02
CA GLY A 405 -29.75 -11.41 16.47
C GLY A 405 -30.34 -10.04 16.18
N PHE A 406 -29.53 -8.98 16.15
CA PHE A 406 -29.98 -7.68 15.65
C PHE A 406 -29.91 -7.63 14.12
N GLN A 407 -30.90 -7.01 13.48
CA GLN A 407 -30.97 -6.89 12.04
C GLN A 407 -30.68 -5.45 11.62
N LYS A 408 -29.91 -5.29 10.54
CA LYS A 408 -29.63 -3.98 9.96
C LYS A 408 -30.94 -3.32 9.48
N ASN A 409 -31.14 -2.06 9.83
CA ASN A 409 -32.36 -1.31 9.55
C ASN A 409 -32.11 -0.10 8.64
N GLU A 410 -31.31 0.86 9.09
CA GLU A 410 -31.06 2.11 8.36
C GLU A 410 -29.56 2.38 8.20
N GLU A 411 -29.21 3.14 7.16
CA GLU A 411 -27.90 3.72 6.97
C GLU A 411 -28.00 5.23 6.77
N VAL A 412 -27.15 5.99 7.45
CA VAL A 412 -27.04 7.43 7.31
C VAL A 412 -25.62 7.77 6.91
N LYS A 413 -25.46 8.32 5.70
CA LYS A 413 -24.16 8.81 5.23
C LYS A 413 -23.85 10.15 5.88
N ARG A 414 -22.71 10.24 6.55
CA ARG A 414 -22.21 11.48 7.16
C ARG A 414 -20.92 11.92 6.45
N THR A 415 -20.82 13.21 6.17
CA THR A 415 -19.57 13.78 5.65
C THR A 415 -18.63 14.05 6.81
N LEU A 416 -17.49 13.36 6.85
CA LEU A 416 -16.45 13.59 7.85
C LEU A 416 -15.64 14.83 7.49
N THR A 417 -15.20 14.97 6.23
CA THR A 417 -14.50 16.16 5.73
C THR A 417 -14.46 16.17 4.20
N GLY A 418 -14.41 17.36 3.59
CA GLY A 418 -14.17 17.52 2.15
C GLY A 418 -12.68 17.37 1.82
N LEU A 419 -12.31 16.47 0.90
CA LEU A 419 -10.91 16.29 0.47
C LEU A 419 -10.31 17.57 -0.10
N TRP A 420 -11.11 18.43 -0.73
CA TRP A 420 -10.63 19.72 -1.24
C TRP A 420 -10.13 20.63 -0.11
N LYS A 421 -10.70 20.58 1.11
CA LYS A 421 -10.19 21.35 2.25
C LYS A 421 -8.81 20.88 2.68
N ILE A 422 -8.58 19.56 2.60
CA ILE A 422 -7.28 18.95 2.92
C ILE A 422 -6.23 19.31 1.87
N LEU A 423 -6.64 19.43 0.61
CA LEU A 423 -5.75 19.71 -0.52
C LEU A 423 -5.49 21.22 -0.72
N ASP A 424 -6.50 22.05 -0.46
CA ASP A 424 -6.41 23.51 -0.56
C ASP A 424 -5.75 24.04 0.73
N ARG A 425 -4.42 24.02 0.75
CA ARG A 425 -3.58 24.47 1.88
C ARG A 425 -3.65 25.97 2.15
N ARG A 426 -4.62 26.70 1.59
CA ARG A 426 -4.77 28.12 1.90
C ARG A 426 -5.13 28.24 3.38
N PRO A 427 -4.30 28.92 4.20
CA PRO A 427 -4.59 29.08 5.62
C PRO A 427 -5.96 29.75 5.77
N ALA A 428 -6.78 29.28 6.70
CA ALA A 428 -8.14 29.80 6.93
C ALA A 428 -8.20 31.32 7.21
N SER A 429 -7.06 31.96 7.49
CA SER A 429 -6.92 33.41 7.61
C SER A 429 -6.83 34.15 6.26
N ALA A 430 -6.83 33.44 5.12
CA ALA A 430 -6.77 33.98 3.78
C ALA A 430 -8.12 33.79 3.05
N THR A 431 -9.20 34.22 3.68
CA THR A 431 -10.44 34.59 2.98
C THR A 431 -10.47 36.11 2.86
N PRO A 432 -10.72 36.68 1.66
CA PRO A 432 -10.68 38.12 1.42
C PRO A 432 -11.71 38.91 2.22
#